data_AF-A0A0G1GHA8-F1
#
_entry.id   AF-A0A0G1GHA8-F1
#
_cell.length_a   1.000
_cell.length_b   1.000
_cell.length_c   1.000
_cell.angle_alpha   90.00
_cell.angle_beta   90.00
_cell.angle_gamma   90.00
#
_symmetry.space_group_name_H-M   'P 1'
#
loop_
_entity.id
_entity.type
_entity.pdbx_description
1 polymer ?
#
loop_
_entity_poly.entity_id
_entity_poly.type
_entity_poly.pdbx_seq_one_letter_code
_entity_poly.pdbx_strand_id
1 'polypeptide(L)'
;MESRYKGFIFGVILIVSLAALEIFNYSVTEYALFDLNLHIAGIQGATILAIIFCSIDFVIVAYMFIPSNIKPEAVWYIFGAWLLLATMHAGVIWWGISLAMLENQTLGNTIIDQETLVRVVPVAIAVFVWLLRVLIMGTFAVAGEKLLSIQTRSVQPR
;
A
#
# COMPACT_ATOMS: atom_id res chain seq x y z
N MET A 1 -4.70 -19.56 -26.89
CA MET A 1 -5.02 -19.90 -25.48
C MET A 1 -3.92 -19.46 -24.51
N GLU A 2 -2.65 -19.56 -24.90
CA GLU A 2 -1.50 -19.18 -24.06
C GLU A 2 -1.51 -17.70 -23.58
N SER A 3 -2.02 -16.76 -24.38
CA SER A 3 -2.10 -15.34 -24.00
C SER A 3 -3.13 -15.03 -22.91
N ARG A 4 -4.28 -15.74 -22.89
CA ARG A 4 -5.31 -15.58 -21.84
C ARG A 4 -4.86 -16.12 -20.49
N TYR A 5 -4.13 -17.25 -20.50
CA TYR A 5 -3.56 -17.85 -19.28
C TYR A 5 -2.48 -16.95 -18.65
N LYS A 6 -1.59 -16.37 -19.47
CA LYS A 6 -0.58 -15.40 -19.02
C LYS A 6 -1.22 -14.15 -18.39
N GLY A 7 -2.29 -13.62 -18.99
CA GLY A 7 -3.04 -12.48 -18.42
C GLY A 7 -3.73 -12.80 -17.09
N PHE A 8 -4.32 -13.99 -16.96
CA PHE A 8 -4.94 -14.43 -15.71
C PHE A 8 -3.92 -14.63 -14.59
N ILE A 9 -2.79 -15.30 -14.87
CA ILE A 9 -1.71 -15.47 -13.88
C ILE A 9 -1.18 -14.11 -13.45
N PHE A 10 -0.93 -13.20 -14.38
CA PHE A 10 -0.47 -11.85 -14.07
C PHE A 10 -1.45 -11.11 -13.13
N GLY A 11 -2.75 -11.19 -13.40
CA GLY A 11 -3.78 -10.63 -12.51
C GLY A 11 -3.75 -11.23 -11.11
N VAL A 12 -3.63 -12.56 -10.99
CA VAL A 12 -3.53 -13.25 -9.69
C VAL A 12 -2.27 -12.81 -8.92
N ILE A 13 -1.12 -12.75 -9.59
CA ILE A 13 0.14 -12.29 -8.97
C ILE A 13 0.00 -10.86 -8.47
N LEU A 14 -0.62 -9.96 -9.26
CA LEU A 14 -0.86 -8.58 -8.83
C LEU A 14 -1.77 -8.51 -7.59
N ILE A 15 -2.88 -9.24 -7.58
CA ILE A 15 -3.82 -9.28 -6.42
C ILE A 15 -3.10 -9.80 -5.18
N VAL A 16 -2.32 -10.87 -5.30
CA VAL A 16 -1.57 -11.45 -4.16
C VAL A 16 -0.50 -10.48 -3.66
N SER A 17 0.25 -9.85 -4.56
CA SER A 17 1.28 -8.87 -4.21
C SER A 17 0.67 -7.66 -3.49
N LEU A 18 -0.48 -7.19 -3.96
CA LEU A 18 -1.25 -6.11 -3.36
C LEU A 18 -1.76 -6.47 -1.96
N ALA A 19 -2.35 -7.67 -1.81
CA ALA A 19 -2.83 -8.14 -0.51
C ALA A 19 -1.69 -8.30 0.50
N ALA A 20 -0.54 -8.87 0.09
CA ALA A 20 0.62 -9.02 0.95
C ALA A 20 1.18 -7.67 1.42
N LEU A 21 1.27 -6.69 0.50
CA LEU A 21 1.71 -5.35 0.81
C LEU A 21 0.77 -4.66 1.80
N GLU A 22 -0.54 -4.76 1.59
CA GLU A 22 -1.53 -4.10 2.45
C GLU A 22 -1.65 -4.76 3.83
N ILE A 23 -1.48 -6.09 3.93
CA ILE A 23 -1.39 -6.79 5.23
C ILE A 23 -0.18 -6.28 6.01
N PHE A 24 0.99 -6.15 5.37
CA PHE A 24 2.18 -5.60 6.01
C PHE A 24 1.94 -4.16 6.49
N ASN A 25 1.37 -3.32 5.63
CA ASN A 25 1.01 -1.93 5.94
C ASN A 25 0.05 -1.84 7.13
N TYR A 26 -0.98 -2.69 7.17
CA TYR A 26 -1.92 -2.80 8.27
C TYR A 26 -1.20 -3.14 9.58
N SER A 27 -0.39 -4.20 9.59
CA SER A 27 0.29 -4.67 10.81
C SER A 27 1.24 -3.63 11.38
N VAL A 28 2.04 -2.96 10.55
CA VAL A 28 2.95 -1.92 11.03
C VAL A 28 2.18 -0.69 11.51
N THR A 29 1.09 -0.31 10.85
CA THR A 29 0.26 0.82 11.27
C THR A 29 -0.45 0.55 12.59
N GLU A 30 -0.99 -0.66 12.77
CA GLU A 30 -1.58 -1.09 14.02
C GLU A 30 -0.55 -1.07 15.16
N TYR A 31 0.64 -1.60 14.93
CA TYR A 31 1.73 -1.56 15.90
C TYR A 31 2.20 -0.13 16.21
N ALA A 32 2.37 0.71 15.18
CA ALA A 32 2.78 2.11 15.30
C ALA A 32 1.82 2.95 16.16
N LEU A 33 0.53 2.62 16.12
CA LEU A 33 -0.53 3.35 16.79
C LEU A 33 -0.99 2.68 18.09
N PHE A 34 -0.46 1.50 18.42
CA PHE A 34 -0.84 0.73 19.60
C PHE A 34 -0.65 1.53 20.90
N ASP A 35 0.45 2.28 20.99
CA ASP A 35 0.81 3.05 22.17
C ASP A 35 -0.05 4.32 22.38
N LEU A 36 -0.84 4.74 21.39
CA LEU A 36 -1.76 5.88 21.54
C LEU A 36 -2.94 5.60 22.48
N ASN A 37 -3.10 4.35 22.95
CA ASN A 37 -4.14 3.88 23.87
C ASN A 37 -5.54 4.45 23.58
N LEU A 38 -5.88 4.60 22.30
CA LEU A 38 -7.17 5.08 21.84
C LEU A 38 -8.16 3.92 21.90
N HIS A 39 -8.83 3.71 23.04
CA HIS A 39 -9.94 2.76 23.10
C HIS A 39 -11.22 3.42 22.63
N ILE A 40 -11.70 3.04 21.45
CA ILE A 40 -12.99 3.49 20.90
C ILE A 40 -13.94 2.30 20.95
N ALA A 41 -14.93 2.37 21.84
CA ALA A 41 -15.97 1.34 22.01
C ALA A 41 -15.44 -0.09 22.32
N GLY A 42 -14.32 -0.21 23.03
CA GLY A 42 -13.73 -1.51 23.41
C GLY A 42 -12.85 -2.16 22.33
N ILE A 43 -12.68 -1.50 21.19
CA ILE A 43 -11.74 -1.89 20.12
C ILE A 43 -10.51 -0.98 20.20
N GLN A 44 -9.32 -1.53 19.94
CA GLN A 44 -8.10 -0.73 19.79
C GLN A 44 -8.25 0.21 18.59
N GLY A 45 -8.15 1.51 18.84
CA GLY A 45 -8.25 2.55 17.81
C GLY A 45 -7.16 2.44 16.75
N ALA A 46 -6.03 1.81 17.09
CA ALA A 46 -4.97 1.44 16.16
C ALA A 46 -5.49 0.55 15.01
N THR A 47 -6.27 -0.49 15.33
CA THR A 47 -6.89 -1.39 14.35
C THR A 47 -7.82 -0.62 13.41
N ILE A 48 -8.66 0.27 13.94
CA ILE A 48 -9.62 1.06 13.15
C ILE A 48 -8.87 2.00 12.19
N LEU A 49 -7.86 2.71 12.69
CA LEU A 49 -7.06 3.62 11.87
C LEU A 49 -6.29 2.88 10.79
N ALA A 50 -5.71 1.71 11.10
CA ALA A 50 -5.01 0.88 10.13
C ALA A 50 -5.92 0.42 8.98
N ILE A 51 -7.17 0.03 9.28
CA ILE A 51 -8.18 -0.30 8.26
C ILE A 51 -8.50 0.92 7.40
N ILE A 52 -8.71 2.09 8.02
CA ILE A 52 -9.03 3.33 7.29
C ILE A 52 -7.90 3.70 6.34
N PHE A 53 -6.64 3.70 6.81
CA PHE A 53 -5.49 4.02 5.96
C PHE A 53 -5.40 3.07 4.77
N CYS A 54 -5.41 1.76 5.02
CA CYS A 54 -5.41 0.72 3.98
C CYS A 54 -6.56 0.90 2.97
N SER A 55 -7.76 1.23 3.45
CA SER A 55 -8.95 1.39 2.60
C SER A 55 -8.89 2.62 1.70
N ILE A 56 -8.36 3.75 2.19
CA ILE A 56 -8.32 5.00 1.42
C ILE A 56 -7.44 4.83 0.17
N ASP A 57 -6.33 4.11 0.25
CA ASP A 57 -5.45 3.89 -0.89
C ASP A 57 -6.17 3.19 -2.05
N PHE A 58 -7.02 2.20 -1.75
CA PHE A 58 -7.86 1.56 -2.75
C PHE A 58 -8.93 2.48 -3.31
N VAL A 59 -9.56 3.31 -2.48
CA VAL A 59 -10.59 4.26 -2.92
C VAL A 59 -10.01 5.27 -3.91
N ILE A 60 -8.82 5.82 -3.64
CA ILE A 60 -8.22 6.81 -4.53
C ILE A 60 -7.79 6.17 -5.86
N VAL A 61 -7.17 4.99 -5.81
CA VAL A 61 -6.80 4.25 -7.03
C VAL A 61 -8.05 3.88 -7.83
N ALA A 62 -9.12 3.39 -7.17
CA ALA A 62 -10.41 3.11 -7.81
C ALA A 62 -11.01 4.36 -8.50
N TYR A 63 -10.88 5.53 -7.87
CA TYR A 63 -11.37 6.79 -8.41
C TYR A 63 -10.66 7.20 -9.70
N MET A 64 -9.38 6.83 -9.88
CA MET A 64 -8.64 7.06 -11.13
C MET A 64 -9.23 6.29 -12.33
N PHE A 65 -9.94 5.18 -12.09
CA PHE A 65 -10.53 4.36 -13.16
C PHE A 65 -11.93 4.78 -13.59
N ILE A 66 -12.62 5.61 -12.82
CA ILE A 66 -13.99 6.00 -13.13
C ILE A 66 -13.94 6.96 -14.33
N PRO A 67 -14.32 6.51 -15.55
CA PRO A 67 -14.29 7.35 -16.72
C PRO A 67 -15.56 8.21 -16.66
N SER A 68 -15.50 9.27 -15.87
CA SER A 68 -16.47 10.35 -15.91
C SER A 68 -15.86 11.49 -16.72
N ASN A 69 -16.65 12.50 -17.10
CA ASN A 69 -16.22 13.68 -17.88
C ASN A 69 -15.20 14.58 -17.14
N ILE A 70 -14.30 13.98 -16.37
CA ILE A 70 -13.22 14.60 -15.64
C ILE A 70 -12.19 15.03 -16.66
N LYS A 71 -11.81 16.31 -16.59
CA LYS A 71 -10.79 16.85 -17.46
C LYS A 71 -9.45 16.13 -17.19
N PRO A 72 -8.61 15.92 -18.22
CA PRO A 72 -7.33 15.24 -18.06
C PRO A 72 -6.44 15.80 -16.93
N GLU A 73 -6.50 17.10 -16.66
CA GLU A 73 -5.76 17.73 -15.55
C GLU A 73 -6.20 17.24 -14.15
N ALA A 74 -7.46 16.85 -13.95
CA ALA A 74 -7.95 16.40 -12.64
C ALA A 74 -7.42 15.01 -12.26
N VAL A 75 -7.09 14.17 -13.25
CA VAL A 75 -6.41 12.88 -13.01
C VAL A 75 -5.05 13.09 -12.35
N TRP A 76 -4.30 14.12 -12.77
CA TRP A 76 -3.00 14.46 -12.18
C TRP A 76 -3.13 14.94 -10.73
N TYR A 77 -4.19 15.68 -10.39
CA TYR A 77 -4.43 16.09 -9.00
C TYR A 77 -4.79 14.89 -8.10
N ILE A 78 -5.59 13.94 -8.59
CA ILE A 78 -5.93 12.71 -7.86
C ILE A 78 -4.69 11.84 -7.67
N PHE A 79 -3.86 11.69 -8.70
CA PHE A 79 -2.59 10.98 -8.61
C PHE A 79 -1.64 11.64 -7.60
N GLY A 80 -1.53 12.97 -7.61
CA GLY A 80 -0.75 13.72 -6.63
C GLY A 80 -1.26 13.51 -5.20
N ALA A 81 -2.59 13.51 -4.99
CA ALA A 81 -3.20 13.24 -3.70
C ALA A 81 -2.90 11.81 -3.20
N TRP A 82 -2.98 10.82 -4.09
CA TRP A 82 -2.57 9.44 -3.79
C TRP A 82 -1.09 9.35 -3.39
N LEU A 83 -0.20 10.02 -4.14
CA LEU A 83 1.23 10.01 -3.85
C LEU A 83 1.55 10.66 -2.50
N LEU A 84 0.88 11.77 -2.17
CA LEU A 84 1.00 12.43 -0.87
C LEU A 84 0.53 11.52 0.26
N LEU A 85 -0.61 10.84 0.08
CA LEU A 85 -1.11 9.89 1.06
C LEU A 85 -0.15 8.71 1.24
N ALA A 86 0.37 8.16 0.15
CA ALA A 86 1.36 7.08 0.19
C ALA A 86 2.63 7.52 0.94
N THR A 87 3.05 8.77 0.78
CA THR A 87 4.21 9.34 1.49
C THR A 87 3.93 9.48 2.98
N MET A 88 2.74 9.97 3.36
CA MET A 88 2.32 10.03 4.77
C MET A 88 2.31 8.63 5.40
N HIS A 89 1.82 7.63 4.67
CA HIS A 89 1.77 6.24 5.13
C HIS A 89 3.17 5.64 5.35
N ALA A 90 4.13 5.95 4.46
CA ALA A 90 5.52 5.57 4.64
C ALA A 90 6.14 6.12 5.94
N GLY A 91 5.73 7.33 6.36
CA GLY A 91 6.15 7.91 7.65
C GLY A 91 5.66 7.10 8.85
N VAL A 92 4.43 6.57 8.80
CA VAL A 92 3.88 5.70 9.86
C VAL A 92 4.63 4.37 9.91
N ILE A 93 5.02 3.81 8.75
CA ILE A 93 5.84 2.60 8.69
C ILE A 93 7.21 2.83 9.31
N TRP A 94 7.85 3.94 8.95
CA TRP A 94 9.12 4.34 9.53
C TRP A 94 9.03 4.45 11.06
N TRP A 95 7.97 5.10 11.55
CA TRP A 95 7.70 5.23 12.99
C TRP A 95 7.48 3.88 13.66
N GLY A 96 6.61 3.02 13.11
CA GLY A 96 6.28 1.71 13.68
C GLY A 96 7.47 0.76 13.76
N ILE A 97 8.30 0.71 12.71
CA ILE A 97 9.52 -0.12 12.73
C ILE A 97 10.54 0.42 13.73
N SER A 98 10.64 1.75 13.86
CA SER A 98 11.53 2.37 14.85
C SER A 98 11.11 1.98 16.27
N LEU A 99 9.82 2.01 16.59
CA LEU A 99 9.30 1.53 17.88
C LEU A 99 9.60 0.04 18.10
N ALA A 100 9.40 -0.80 17.08
CA ALA A 100 9.63 -2.25 17.17
C ALA A 100 11.09 -2.60 17.47
N MET A 101 12.02 -1.80 16.95
CA MET A 101 13.44 -1.97 17.18
C MET A 101 13.90 -1.44 18.54
N LEU A 102 13.27 -0.38 19.06
CA LEU A 102 13.54 0.12 20.41
C LEU A 102 13.05 -0.85 21.49
N GLU A 103 11.91 -1.51 21.26
CA GLU A 103 11.35 -2.49 22.20
C GLU A 103 12.15 -3.81 22.21
N ASN A 104 12.67 -4.23 21.05
CA ASN A 104 13.48 -5.44 20.90
C ASN A 104 14.99 -5.13 20.88
N GLN A 105 15.59 -4.84 22.04
CA GLN A 105 17.03 -4.52 22.21
C GLN A 105 18.01 -5.66 21.82
N THR A 106 17.56 -6.77 21.23
CA THR A 106 18.33 -8.01 21.03
C THR A 106 19.08 -8.12 19.70
N LEU A 107 19.02 -7.12 18.81
CA LEU A 107 19.70 -7.14 17.50
C LEU A 107 21.12 -6.52 17.53
N GLY A 108 21.75 -6.46 18.69
CA GLY A 108 23.17 -6.15 18.82
C GLY A 108 24.03 -7.39 18.57
N ASN A 109 24.21 -7.80 17.32
CA ASN A 109 25.30 -8.73 16.98
C ASN A 109 26.56 -7.92 16.63
N THR A 110 27.67 -8.33 17.22
CA THR A 110 29.05 -7.77 17.36
C THR A 110 29.76 -7.21 16.11
N ILE A 111 29.07 -7.01 14.99
CA ILE A 111 29.66 -6.69 13.69
C ILE A 111 29.21 -5.31 13.14
N ILE A 112 28.11 -4.73 13.65
CA ILE A 112 27.62 -3.41 13.23
C ILE A 112 27.32 -2.56 14.47
N ASP A 113 27.70 -1.28 14.41
CA ASP A 113 27.38 -0.29 15.44
C ASP A 113 25.86 -0.17 15.59
N GLN A 114 25.34 -0.59 16.74
CA GLN A 114 23.90 -0.73 17.02
C GLN A 114 23.13 0.57 16.80
N GLU A 115 23.77 1.71 17.02
CA GLU A 115 23.23 3.05 16.79
C GLU A 115 22.90 3.30 15.31
N THR A 116 23.77 2.88 14.41
CA THR A 116 23.56 3.04 12.96
C THR A 116 22.42 2.15 12.46
N LEU A 117 22.31 0.93 13.02
CA LEU A 117 21.32 -0.05 12.61
C LEU A 117 19.89 0.42 12.93
N VAL A 118 19.65 0.95 14.14
CA VAL A 118 18.33 1.46 14.57
C VAL A 118 17.93 2.73 13.82
N ARG A 119 18.89 3.50 13.27
CA ARG A 119 18.60 4.73 12.54
C ARG A 119 18.33 4.52 11.04
N VAL A 120 19.10 3.65 10.40
CA VAL A 120 19.07 3.48 8.93
C VAL A 120 18.04 2.44 8.50
N VAL A 121 17.92 1.33 9.22
CA VAL A 121 17.05 0.20 8.82
C VAL A 121 15.57 0.60 8.73
N PRO A 122 14.99 1.33 9.70
CA PRO A 122 13.59 1.74 9.60
C PRO A 122 13.31 2.63 8.39
N VAL A 123 14.23 3.56 8.07
CA VAL A 123 14.10 4.46 6.91
C VAL A 123 14.20 3.65 5.62
N ALA A 124 15.18 2.75 5.52
CA ALA A 124 15.36 1.91 4.34
C ALA A 124 14.11 1.07 4.07
N ILE A 125 13.55 0.41 5.09
CA ILE A 125 12.33 -0.40 4.93
C ILE A 125 11.14 0.49 4.53
N ALA A 126 10.94 1.63 5.17
CA ALA A 126 9.88 2.56 4.82
C ALA A 126 9.97 3.04 3.35
N VAL A 127 11.17 3.36 2.86
CA VAL A 127 11.39 3.73 1.46
C VAL A 127 11.13 2.55 0.52
N PHE A 128 11.62 1.35 0.84
CA PHE A 128 11.35 0.16 0.02
C PHE A 128 9.85 -0.13 -0.09
N VAL A 129 9.13 -0.08 1.02
CA VAL A 129 7.68 -0.34 1.06
C VAL A 129 6.93 0.76 0.30
N TRP A 130 7.33 2.02 0.46
CA TRP A 130 6.78 3.14 -0.31
C TRP A 130 6.96 2.94 -1.82
N LEU A 131 8.16 2.56 -2.27
CA LEU A 131 8.43 2.27 -3.68
C LEU A 131 7.60 1.09 -4.18
N LEU A 132 7.54 -0.02 -3.44
CA LEU A 132 6.73 -1.18 -3.80
C LEU A 132 5.26 -0.81 -3.91
N ARG A 133 4.76 0.03 -3.00
CA ARG A 133 3.39 0.55 -3.05
C ARG A 133 3.13 1.34 -4.31
N VAL A 134 4.02 2.26 -4.65
CA VAL A 134 3.85 3.10 -5.84
C VAL A 134 3.87 2.25 -7.11
N LEU A 135 4.78 1.28 -7.19
CA LEU A 135 4.92 0.39 -8.35
C LEU A 135 3.74 -0.58 -8.49
N ILE A 136 3.32 -1.24 -7.41
CA ILE A 136 2.23 -2.23 -7.45
C ILE A 136 0.90 -1.55 -7.74
N MET A 137 0.59 -0.45 -7.04
CA MET A 137 -0.65 0.31 -7.28
C MET A 137 -0.67 0.94 -8.68
N GLY A 138 0.46 1.48 -9.16
CA GLY A 138 0.58 1.97 -10.52
C GLY A 138 0.41 0.87 -11.58
N THR A 139 0.95 -0.32 -11.32
CA THR A 139 0.76 -1.47 -12.22
C THR A 139 -0.69 -1.94 -12.19
N PHE A 140 -1.33 -1.95 -11.03
CA PHE A 140 -2.75 -2.24 -10.88
C PHE A 140 -3.62 -1.22 -11.64
N ALA A 141 -3.29 0.08 -11.55
CA ALA A 141 -3.93 1.17 -12.29
C ALA A 141 -3.93 0.92 -13.82
N VAL A 142 -2.79 0.49 -14.37
CA VAL A 142 -2.70 0.22 -15.82
C VAL A 142 -3.32 -1.13 -16.21
N ALA A 143 -3.17 -2.15 -15.36
CA ALA A 143 -3.68 -3.49 -15.62
C ALA A 143 -5.22 -3.56 -15.51
N GLY A 144 -5.82 -2.79 -14.60
CA GLY A 144 -7.27 -2.74 -14.39
C GLY A 144 -8.03 -2.29 -15.63
N GLU A 145 -7.55 -1.24 -16.33
CA GLU A 145 -8.16 -0.80 -17.59
C GLU A 145 -8.13 -1.90 -18.68
N LYS A 146 -7.00 -2.62 -18.77
CA LYS A 146 -6.87 -3.73 -19.73
C LYS A 146 -7.82 -4.88 -19.40
N LEU A 147 -8.00 -5.22 -18.13
CA LEU A 147 -8.92 -6.28 -17.72
C LEU A 147 -10.39 -5.90 -17.98
N LEU A 148 -10.77 -4.65 -17.70
CA LEU A 148 -12.13 -4.13 -17.92
C LEU A 148 -12.47 -4.03 -19.43
N SER A 149 -11.52 -3.58 -20.26
CA SER A 149 -11.72 -3.47 -21.72
C SER A 149 -11.91 -4.82 -22.43
N ILE A 150 -11.38 -5.91 -21.87
CA ILE A 150 -11.54 -7.28 -22.42
C ILE A 150 -12.99 -7.77 -22.25
N GLN A 151 -13.70 -7.37 -21.19
CA GLN A 151 -15.10 -7.75 -20.97
C GLN A 151 -16.07 -7.03 -21.92
N THR A 152 -15.78 -5.81 -22.35
CA THR A 152 -16.69 -5.05 -23.22
C THR A 152 -16.72 -5.58 -24.66
N ARG A 153 -15.66 -6.27 -25.11
CA ARG A 153 -15.55 -6.82 -26.48
C ARG A 153 -16.32 -8.13 -26.71
N SER A 154 -16.85 -8.77 -25.66
CA SER A 154 -17.59 -10.04 -25.79
C SER A 154 -19.11 -9.88 -25.97
N VAL A 155 -19.62 -8.64 -25.97
CA VAL A 155 -21.04 -8.36 -26.19
C VAL A 155 -21.19 -7.49 -27.44
N GLN A 156 -21.02 -8.10 -28.60
CA GLN A 156 -21.45 -7.51 -29.87
C GLN A 156 -22.46 -8.47 -30.51
N PRO A 157 -23.78 -8.23 -30.35
CA PRO A 157 -24.78 -8.96 -31.12
C PRO A 157 -24.67 -8.52 -32.59
N ARG A 158 -24.63 -9.51 -33.49
CA ARG A 158 -24.80 -9.32 -34.93
C ARG A 158 -26.19 -8.77 -35.24
#